data_AF-A0A7S1WU60-F1
#
_entry.id   AF-A0A7S1WU60-F1
#
_cell.length_a   1.000
_cell.length_b   1.000
_cell.length_c   1.000
_cell.angle_alpha   90.00
_cell.angle_beta   90.00
_cell.angle_gamma   90.00
#
_symmetry.space_group_name_H-M   'P 1'
#
loop_
_entity.id
_entity.type
_entity.pdbx_description
1 polymer ?
#
loop_
_entity_poly.entity_id
_entity_poly.type
_entity_poly.pdbx_seq_one_letter_code
_entity_poly.pdbx_strand_id
1 'polypeptide(L)'
;MTASEELQVVAGEADGPCLYRCAQGVLFMKRREDPRSGKILKVSRPVGCLVHCTGHVWTGPSGGQWAELDAGKGEAGWVLVQGPGFGLTGPALVDAGGGDSIHIKVH
;
A
#
# COMPACT_ATOMS: atom_id res chain seq x y z
N MET A 1 -35.62 10.56 -7.25
CA MET A 1 -34.55 10.86 -8.23
C MET A 1 -33.24 10.76 -7.47
N THR A 2 -32.44 9.76 -7.81
CA THR A 2 -31.26 9.30 -7.09
C THR A 2 -30.07 10.23 -7.34
N ALA A 3 -29.67 11.00 -6.35
CA ALA A 3 -28.33 11.57 -6.29
C ALA A 3 -27.44 10.48 -5.69
N SER A 4 -26.84 9.67 -6.56
CA SER A 4 -25.74 8.79 -6.16
C SER A 4 -24.58 9.71 -5.77
N GLU A 5 -24.33 9.84 -4.48
CA GLU A 5 -23.13 10.48 -3.94
C GLU A 5 -21.91 9.79 -4.55
N GLU A 6 -21.31 10.46 -5.52
CA GLU A 6 -20.04 10.10 -6.12
C GLU A 6 -19.00 10.27 -5.01
N LEU A 7 -18.68 9.17 -4.32
CA LEU A 7 -17.58 9.09 -3.35
C LEU A 7 -16.29 9.40 -4.09
N GLN A 8 -15.97 10.69 -4.15
CA GLN A 8 -14.71 11.20 -4.65
C GLN A 8 -13.64 10.59 -3.74
N VAL A 9 -12.90 9.61 -4.25
CA VAL A 9 -11.75 9.02 -3.55
C VAL A 9 -10.68 10.11 -3.51
N VAL A 10 -10.82 11.01 -2.55
CA VAL A 10 -9.87 12.08 -2.28
C VAL A 10 -8.56 11.42 -1.92
N ALA A 11 -7.53 11.68 -2.72
CA ALA A 11 -6.19 11.25 -2.41
C ALA A 11 -5.84 11.79 -1.02
N GLY A 12 -5.75 10.88 -0.05
CA GLY A 12 -5.64 11.19 1.36
C GLY A 12 -4.36 10.60 1.94
N GLU A 13 -3.81 11.30 2.91
CA GLU A 13 -2.73 10.82 3.76
C GLU A 13 -3.35 10.19 5.01
N ALA A 14 -2.81 9.05 5.41
CA ALA A 14 -3.25 8.30 6.57
C ALA A 14 -2.03 7.73 7.30
N ASP A 15 -2.19 7.47 8.59
CA ASP A 15 -1.23 6.67 9.35
C ASP A 15 -1.43 5.18 9.06
N GLY A 16 -0.32 4.46 8.96
CA GLY A 16 -0.26 3.03 8.75
C GLY A 16 0.93 2.38 9.47
N PRO A 17 1.06 1.05 9.32
CA PRO A 17 2.17 0.30 9.90
C PRO A 17 3.55 0.80 9.48
N CYS A 18 4.49 0.84 10.43
CA CYS A 18 5.91 1.04 10.12
C CYS A 18 6.60 -0.24 9.60
N LEU A 19 5.89 -1.38 9.63
CA LEU A 19 6.42 -2.66 9.19
C LEU A 19 5.35 -3.48 8.49
N TYR A 20 5.64 -3.87 7.26
CA TYR A 20 4.78 -4.72 6.45
C TYR A 20 5.47 -6.02 6.08
N ARG A 21 4.68 -7.00 5.65
CA ARG A 21 5.12 -8.28 5.12
C ARG A 21 4.62 -8.46 3.68
N CYS A 22 5.50 -8.85 2.78
CA CYS A 22 5.15 -9.18 1.39
C CYS A 22 4.25 -10.41 1.34
N ALA A 23 3.05 -10.28 0.79
CA ALA A 23 2.07 -11.37 0.72
C ALA A 23 2.10 -12.15 -0.60
N GLN A 24 2.52 -11.51 -1.71
CA GLN A 24 2.32 -12.07 -3.06
C GLN A 24 3.60 -12.35 -3.86
N GLY A 25 4.78 -12.18 -3.26
CA GLY A 25 6.04 -12.47 -3.94
C GLY A 25 6.50 -11.38 -4.90
N VAL A 26 5.76 -10.26 -4.94
CA VAL A 26 6.05 -9.12 -5.79
C VAL A 26 5.64 -7.84 -5.09
N LEU A 27 6.48 -6.82 -5.22
CA LEU A 27 6.20 -5.46 -4.76
C LEU A 27 6.11 -4.52 -5.95
N PHE A 28 5.26 -3.51 -5.81
CA PHE A 28 5.19 -2.38 -6.73
C PHE A 28 5.71 -1.16 -5.99
N MET A 29 6.76 -0.55 -6.51
CA MET A 29 7.45 0.56 -5.86
C MET A 29 7.56 1.77 -6.75
N LYS A 30 7.51 2.96 -6.15
CA LYS A 30 7.87 4.25 -6.75
C LYS A 30 9.11 4.73 -6.01
N ARG A 31 10.24 4.91 -6.70
CA ARG A 31 11.51 5.33 -6.06
C ARG A 31 11.58 6.83 -5.74
N ARG A 32 10.61 7.61 -6.18
CA ARG A 32 10.55 9.06 -5.92
C ARG A 32 9.80 9.28 -4.61
N GLU A 33 10.18 10.36 -3.93
CA GLU A 33 9.52 10.84 -2.71
C GLU A 33 8.12 11.38 -3.02
N ASP A 34 7.91 11.95 -4.20
CA ASP A 34 6.56 12.32 -4.65
C ASP A 34 5.78 11.08 -5.11
N PRO A 35 4.68 10.70 -4.43
CA PRO A 35 3.88 9.55 -4.83
C PRO A 35 3.05 9.82 -6.10
N ARG A 36 2.89 11.08 -6.52
CA ARG A 36 2.10 11.47 -7.70
C ARG A 36 2.89 11.37 -9.00
N SER A 37 4.20 11.60 -8.95
CA SER A 37 5.08 11.54 -10.11
C SER A 37 6.08 10.38 -9.98
N GLY A 38 5.83 9.29 -10.71
CA GLY A 38 6.77 8.18 -10.68
C GLY A 38 6.40 7.02 -11.57
N LYS A 39 7.40 6.46 -12.24
CA LYS A 39 7.30 5.14 -12.85
C LYS A 39 7.14 4.10 -11.74
N ILE A 40 6.10 3.30 -11.84
CA ILE A 40 5.92 2.15 -10.95
C ILE A 40 6.85 1.03 -11.43
N LEU A 41 7.67 0.54 -10.51
CA LEU A 41 8.57 -0.59 -10.71
C LEU A 41 7.98 -1.83 -10.07
N LYS A 42 7.85 -2.90 -10.85
CA LYS A 42 7.52 -4.23 -10.34
C LYS A 42 8.81 -4.93 -9.95
N VAL A 43 8.92 -5.35 -8.69
CA VAL A 43 10.12 -6.01 -8.16
C VAL A 43 9.72 -7.32 -7.50
N SER A 44 10.39 -8.41 -7.89
CA SER A 44 10.21 -9.71 -7.24
C SER A 44 10.85 -9.66 -5.85
N ARG A 45 10.10 -10.08 -4.83
CA ARG A 45 10.57 -10.19 -3.45
C ARG A 45 10.03 -11.47 -2.83
N PRO A 46 10.77 -12.20 -1.99
CA PRO A 46 10.24 -13.37 -1.32
C PRO A 46 8.94 -13.06 -0.56
N VAL A 47 7.95 -13.95 -0.66
CA VAL A 47 6.79 -13.92 0.22
C VAL A 47 7.29 -14.01 1.67
N GLY A 48 6.69 -13.24 2.57
CA GLY A 48 7.08 -13.20 3.97
C GLY A 48 8.21 -12.22 4.31
N CYS A 49 8.87 -11.63 3.30
CA CYS A 49 9.90 -10.60 3.50
C CYS A 49 9.31 -9.35 4.17
N LEU A 50 10.07 -8.76 5.09
CA LEU A 50 9.69 -7.56 5.80
C LEU A 50 10.03 -6.32 4.96
N VAL A 51 9.11 -5.35 4.97
CA VAL A 51 9.25 -4.06 4.30
C VAL A 51 9.11 -2.98 5.37
N HIS A 52 10.14 -2.16 5.53
CA HIS A 52 10.18 -1.10 6.52
C HIS A 52 9.60 0.18 5.93
N CYS A 53 8.63 0.75 6.64
CA CYS A 53 7.91 1.95 6.24
C CYS A 53 7.98 2.99 7.36
N THR A 54 7.78 4.26 7.01
CA THR A 54 7.77 5.37 7.98
C THR A 54 6.49 5.41 8.81
N GLY A 55 5.44 4.72 8.34
CA GLY A 55 4.08 4.82 8.88
C GLY A 55 3.20 5.77 8.09
N HIS A 56 3.74 6.51 7.12
CA HIS A 56 2.93 7.32 6.22
C HIS A 56 2.31 6.46 5.11
N VAL A 57 1.02 6.66 4.88
CA VAL A 57 0.26 6.01 3.82
C VAL A 57 -0.43 7.05 2.96
N TRP A 58 -0.33 6.89 1.66
CA TRP A 58 -0.97 7.74 0.66
C TRP A 58 -1.89 6.92 -0.22
N THR A 59 -3.13 7.37 -0.37
CA THR A 59 -4.08 6.80 -1.33
C THR A 59 -4.04 7.60 -2.62
N GLY A 60 -3.70 6.93 -3.73
CA GLY A 60 -3.68 7.54 -5.04
C GLY A 60 -5.06 7.73 -5.65
N PRO A 61 -5.19 8.56 -6.71
CA PRO A 61 -6.48 8.87 -7.35
C PRO A 61 -7.17 7.64 -7.97
N SER A 62 -6.41 6.59 -8.29
CA SER A 62 -6.95 5.31 -8.76
C SER A 62 -7.32 4.33 -7.63
N GLY A 63 -7.33 4.79 -6.37
CA GLY A 63 -7.66 3.97 -5.19
C GLY A 63 -6.54 3.03 -4.73
N GLY A 64 -5.33 3.14 -5.29
CA GLY A 64 -4.17 2.37 -4.81
C GLY A 64 -3.61 3.00 -3.54
N GLN A 65 -3.45 2.19 -2.50
CA GLN A 65 -2.85 2.56 -1.21
C GLN A 65 -1.35 2.29 -1.24
N TRP A 66 -0.55 3.28 -0.88
CA TRP A 66 0.90 3.24 -0.91
C TRP A 66 1.46 3.58 0.46
N ALA A 67 2.38 2.79 0.99
CA ALA A 67 3.13 3.11 2.19
C ALA A 67 4.47 3.74 1.82
N GLU A 68 4.89 4.77 2.54
CA GLU A 68 6.20 5.38 2.39
C GLU A 68 7.27 4.50 3.02
N LEU A 69 8.33 4.21 2.25
CA LEU A 69 9.46 3.39 2.65
C LEU A 69 10.43 4.19 3.52
N ASP A 70 10.97 3.55 4.56
CA ASP A 70 11.94 4.16 5.46
C ASP A 70 13.35 4.14 4.85
N ALA A 71 13.79 5.31 4.34
CA ALA A 71 15.11 5.50 3.77
C ALA A 71 16.25 5.18 4.76
N GLY A 72 16.02 5.34 6.06
CA GLY A 72 16.96 4.97 7.12
C GLY A 72 17.18 3.45 7.26
N LYS A 73 16.30 2.64 6.66
CA LYS A 73 16.41 1.17 6.58
C LYS A 73 16.91 0.68 5.21
N GLY A 74 17.24 1.59 4.30
CA GLY A 74 17.89 1.29 3.02
C GLY A 74 16.96 1.24 1.81
N GLU A 75 15.66 1.52 1.96
CA GLU A 75 14.71 1.62 0.85
C GLU A 75 13.99 2.97 0.90
N ALA A 76 13.88 3.68 -0.22
CA ALA A 76 13.26 5.01 -0.28
C ALA A 76 12.15 5.07 -1.33
N GLY A 77 11.18 5.95 -1.08
CA GLY A 77 10.02 6.17 -1.94
C GLY A 77 8.76 5.50 -1.39
N TRP A 78 7.94 4.94 -2.26
CA TRP A 78 6.63 4.38 -1.88
C TRP A 78 6.46 2.96 -2.37
N VAL A 79 5.79 2.13 -1.59
CA VAL A 79 5.45 0.75 -1.93
C VAL A 79 3.94 0.54 -1.89
N LEU A 80 3.39 -0.17 -2.87
CA LEU A 80 1.97 -0.47 -2.92
C LEU A 80 1.62 -1.45 -1.79
N VAL A 81 0.63 -1.07 -0.98
CA VAL A 81 0.01 -1.94 0.02
C VAL A 81 -1.09 -2.77 -0.64
N GLN A 82 -2.02 -2.10 -1.32
CA GLN A 82 -3.12 -2.71 -2.06
C GLN A 82 -3.67 -1.73 -3.09
N GLY A 83 -4.36 -2.23 -4.12
CA GLY A 83 -4.99 -1.35 -5.09
C GLY A 83 -5.46 -2.08 -6.35
N PRO A 84 -6.44 -1.51 -7.08
CA PRO A 84 -6.90 -2.07 -8.35
C PRO A 84 -5.83 -1.92 -9.45
N GLY A 85 -5.88 -2.79 -10.46
CA GLY A 85 -5.06 -2.66 -11.67
C GLY A 85 -3.64 -3.24 -11.59
N PHE A 86 -3.28 -3.91 -10.50
CA PHE A 86 -1.94 -4.51 -10.32
C PHE A 86 -1.87 -6.02 -10.57
N GLY A 87 -3.02 -6.65 -10.89
CA GLY A 87 -3.11 -8.09 -11.13
C GLY A 87 -2.82 -8.95 -9.89
N LEU A 88 -3.06 -8.39 -8.70
CA LEU A 88 -2.90 -9.06 -7.42
C LEU A 88 -4.22 -9.73 -7.00
N THR A 89 -4.14 -10.91 -6.39
CA THR A 89 -5.30 -11.64 -5.85
C THR A 89 -5.75 -11.14 -4.47
N GLY A 90 -5.11 -10.09 -3.96
CA GLY A 90 -5.25 -9.58 -2.59
C GLY A 90 -4.24 -8.45 -2.32
N PRO A 91 -4.02 -8.05 -1.06
CA PRO A 91 -3.04 -7.03 -0.73
C PRO A 91 -1.62 -7.49 -1.11
N ALA A 92 -0.79 -6.56 -1.61
CA ALA A 92 0.63 -6.80 -1.85
C ALA A 92 1.41 -6.88 -0.52
N LEU A 93 1.02 -6.03 0.42
CA LEU A 93 1.60 -5.93 1.75
C LEU A 93 0.53 -6.08 2.82
N VAL A 94 0.86 -6.82 3.87
CA VAL A 94 0.04 -6.94 5.08
C VAL A 94 0.81 -6.41 6.27
N ASP A 95 0.12 -5.89 7.28
CA ASP A 95 0.75 -5.45 8.52
C ASP A 95 1.56 -6.61 9.14
N ALA A 96 2.82 -6.35 9.48
CA ALA A 96 3.69 -7.33 10.12
C ALA A 96 3.65 -7.28 11.65
N GLY A 97 3.17 -6.18 12.24
CA GLY A 97 3.15 -5.93 13.69
C GLY A 97 1.75 -5.92 14.31
N GLY A 98 0.72 -5.54 13.57
CA GLY A 98 -0.68 -5.56 13.99
C GLY A 98 -1.35 -6.86 13.58
N GLY A 99 -1.61 -7.72 14.56
CA GLY A 99 -2.38 -8.94 14.36
C GLY A 99 -3.74 -8.64 13.72
N ASP A 100 -4.04 -9.43 12.69
CA ASP A 100 -5.35 -10.07 12.52
C ASP A 100 -6.56 -9.21 12.94
N SER A 101 -6.71 -8.01 12.37
CA SER A 101 -8.01 -7.35 12.37
C SER A 101 -8.88 -8.02 11.31
N ILE A 102 -9.22 -9.30 11.52
CA ILE A 102 -10.28 -9.96 10.78
C ILE A 102 -11.56 -9.20 11.11
N HIS A 103 -12.03 -8.38 10.18
CA HIS A 103 -13.40 -7.90 10.18
C HIS A 103 -14.31 -9.10 9.87
N ILE A 104 -14.60 -9.91 10.90
CA ILE A 104 -15.62 -10.95 10.81
C ILE A 104 -16.95 -10.22 10.67
N LYS A 105 -17.48 -10.10 9.45
CA LYS A 105 -18.89 -9.75 9.28
C LYS A 105 -19.70 -10.96 9.76
N VAL A 106 -20.15 -10.89 11.01
CA VAL A 106 -21.22 -11.75 11.52
C VAL A 106 -22.48 -11.38 10.74
N HIS A 107 -23.02 -12.33 9.99
CA HIS A 107 -24.39 -12.30 9.46
C HIS A 107 -25.19 -13.37 10.18
#